data_AF-A0A397FIP8-F1
#
_entry.id   AF-A0A397FIP8-F1
#
_cell.length_a   1.000
_cell.length_b   1.000
_cell.length_c   1.000
_cell.angle_alpha   90.00
_cell.angle_beta   90.00
_cell.angle_gamma   90.00
#
_symmetry.space_group_name_H-M   'P 1'
#
loop_
_entity.id
_entity.type
_entity.pdbx_description
1 polymer ?
#
loop_
_entity_poly.entity_id
_entity_poly.type
_entity_poly.pdbx_seq_one_letter_code
_entity_poly.pdbx_strand_id
1 'polypeptide(L)' 'QRYSVMRAAFDSKSIATFLEGIFSGKEATYPYDKLPAIQSVVPWDGKDAKVETVVDDDDDDILKELGLGGSDEL' A
#
# COMPACT_ATOMS: atom_id res chain seq x y z
N GLN A 1 -12.45 13.13 16.67
CA GLN A 1 -11.45 14.22 16.72
C GLN A 1 -11.32 14.83 15.31
N ARG A 2 -10.64 15.95 15.10
CA ARG A 2 -10.51 16.58 13.77
C ARG A 2 -9.04 16.81 13.42
N TYR A 3 -8.70 16.70 12.15
CA TYR A 3 -7.35 16.98 11.64
C TYR A 3 -7.42 17.90 10.43
N SER A 4 -6.33 18.61 10.16
CA SER A 4 -6.15 19.39 8.92
C SER A 4 -4.86 18.93 8.26
N VAL A 5 -4.86 18.89 6.92
CA VAL A 5 -3.74 18.42 6.12
C VAL A 5 -2.96 19.63 5.63
N MET A 6 -1.71 19.75 6.06
CA MET A 6 -0.78 20.74 5.53
C MET A 6 -0.40 20.37 4.09
N ARG A 7 -0.85 21.15 3.10
CA ARG A 7 -0.52 20.93 1.68
C ARG A 7 0.54 21.93 1.23
N ALA A 8 1.58 21.42 0.58
CA ALA A 8 2.60 22.22 -0.11
C ALA A 8 3.32 23.32 0.72
N ALA A 9 3.31 23.21 2.05
CA ALA A 9 4.05 24.10 2.93
C ALA A 9 5.37 23.46 3.37
N PHE A 10 6.43 23.69 2.59
CA PHE A 10 7.76 23.10 2.83
C PHE A 10 8.78 24.11 3.35
N ASP A 11 8.43 25.40 3.38
CA ASP A 11 9.27 26.49 3.88
C ASP A 11 8.68 27.09 5.15
N SER A 12 9.51 27.80 5.92
CA SER A 12 9.12 28.34 7.23
C SER A 12 7.95 29.32 7.14
N LYS A 13 7.83 30.08 6.05
CA LYS A 13 6.78 31.08 5.88
C LYS A 13 5.45 30.39 5.57
N SER A 14 5.44 29.42 4.68
CA SER A 14 4.23 28.66 4.36
C SER A 14 3.72 27.84 5.55
N ILE A 15 4.61 27.27 6.35
CA ILE A 15 4.25 26.58 7.60
C ILE A 15 3.61 27.55 8.59
N ALA A 16 4.19 28.74 8.78
CA ALA A 16 3.64 29.76 9.68
C ALA A 16 2.23 30.21 9.25
N THR A 17 2.02 30.43 7.95
CA THR A 17 0.71 30.77 7.39
C THR A 17 -0.32 29.66 7.61
N PHE A 18 0.07 28.40 7.40
CA PHE A 18 -0.81 27.26 7.68
C PHE A 18 -1.20 27.21 9.16
N LEU A 19 -0.24 27.35 10.07
CA LEU A 19 -0.51 27.35 11.52
C LEU A 19 -1.43 28.51 11.93
N GLU A 20 -1.21 29.71 11.39
CA GLU A 20 -2.11 30.85 11.60
C GLU A 20 -3.52 30.56 11.07
N GLY A 21 -3.63 29.88 9.92
CA GLY A 21 -4.89 29.40 9.36
C GLY A 21 -5.62 28.40 10.26
N ILE A 22 -4.88 27.52 10.94
CA ILE A 22 -5.42 26.58 11.94
C ILE A 22 -5.99 27.34 13.13
N PHE A 23 -5.22 28.26 13.73
CA PHE A 23 -5.65 29.01 14.90
C PHE A 23 -6.79 29.99 14.61
N SER A 24 -6.82 30.56 13.41
CA SER A 24 -7.89 31.46 12.97
C SER A 24 -9.13 30.74 12.40
N GLY A 25 -9.09 29.41 12.30
CA GLY A 25 -10.22 28.60 11.80
C GLY A 25 -10.47 28.72 10.30
N LYS A 26 -9.50 29.22 9.53
CA LYS A 26 -9.57 29.33 8.07
C LYS A 26 -9.24 28.00 7.37
N GLU A 27 -8.49 27.13 8.03
CA GLU A 27 -8.11 25.83 7.48
C GLU A 27 -9.25 24.81 7.53
N ALA A 28 -9.41 24.05 6.45
CA ALA A 28 -10.39 22.99 6.36
C ALA A 28 -10.03 21.84 7.30
N THR A 29 -11.00 21.40 8.10
CA THR A 29 -10.81 20.27 9.01
C THR A 29 -11.66 19.08 8.59
N TYR A 30 -11.10 17.89 8.76
CA TYR A 30 -11.73 16.63 8.42
C TYR A 30 -11.98 15.83 9.71
N PRO A 31 -13.16 15.22 9.86
CA PRO A 31 -13.43 14.34 10.98
C PRO A 31 -12.57 13.08 10.87
N TYR A 32 -12.08 12.58 12.00
CA TYR A 32 -11.50 11.25 12.07
C TYR A 32 -11.94 10.54 13.36
N ASP A 33 -12.23 9.25 13.24
CA ASP A 33 -12.74 8.42 14.33
C ASP A 33 -11.59 7.87 15.17
N LYS A 34 -10.62 7.22 14.52
CA LYS A 34 -9.40 6.68 15.14
C LYS A 34 -8.17 7.00 14.30
N LEU A 35 -7.05 7.25 14.97
CA LEU A 35 -5.76 7.33 14.26
C LEU A 35 -5.46 5.95 13.68
N PRO A 36 -4.94 5.86 12.45
CA PRO A 36 -4.46 4.59 11.92
C PRO A 36 -3.37 4.04 12.85
N ALA A 37 -3.42 2.74 13.13
CA ALA A 37 -2.40 2.09 13.93
C ALA A 37 -1.09 2.10 13.14
N ILE A 38 -0.02 2.64 13.73
CA ILE A 38 1.32 2.49 13.19
C ILE A 38 1.70 1.03 13.39
N GLN A 39 1.74 0.28 12.29
CA GLN A 39 2.20 -1.10 12.33
C GLN A 39 3.73 -1.09 12.40
N SER A 40 4.28 -1.69 13.46
CA SER A 40 5.71 -1.99 13.49
C SER A 40 5.94 -3.18 12.57
N VAL A 41 6.65 -2.95 11.48
CA VAL A 41 7.10 -4.00 10.57
C VAL A 41 8.57 -4.30 10.82
N VAL A 42 8.97 -5.53 10.50
CA VAL A 42 10.40 -5.88 10.52
C VAL A 42 11.12 -4.96 9.53
N PRO A 43 12.24 -4.32 9.91
CA PRO A 43 13.03 -3.54 8.98
C PRO A 43 13.40 -4.37 7.76
N TRP A 44 13.38 -3.76 6.58
CA TRP A 44 13.81 -4.44 5.36
C TRP A 44 15.26 -4.89 5.51
N ASP A 45 15.50 -6.17 5.26
CA ASP A 45 16.80 -6.83 5.38
C ASP A 45 17.69 -6.66 4.13
N GLY A 46 17.23 -5.88 3.14
CA GLY A 46 17.93 -5.65 1.88
C GLY A 46 17.83 -6.82 0.90
N LYS A 47 17.08 -7.87 1.23
CA LYS A 47 16.83 -9.00 0.33
C LYS A 47 15.50 -8.84 -0.36
N ASP A 48 15.40 -9.42 -1.54
CA ASP A 48 14.12 -9.50 -2.24
C ASP A 48 13.16 -10.41 -1.46
N ALA A 49 11.87 -10.13 -1.58
CA ALA A 49 10.84 -11.02 -1.07
C ALA A 49 11.04 -12.41 -1.69
N LYS A 50 10.92 -13.45 -0.87
CA LYS A 50 10.87 -14.81 -1.42
C LYS A 50 9.68 -14.87 -2.36
N VAL A 51 9.93 -15.18 -3.62
CA VAL A 51 8.88 -15.62 -4.53
C VAL A 51 8.39 -16.94 -3.96
N GLU A 52 7.20 -16.93 -3.37
CA GLU A 52 6.49 -18.18 -3.12
C GLU A 52 6.28 -18.79 -4.50
N THR A 53 7.04 -19.83 -4.83
CA THR A 53 6.65 -20.73 -5.90
C THR A 53 5.35 -21.31 -5.43
N VAL A 54 4.25 -20.80 -5.96
CA VAL A 54 3.00 -21.55 -5.99
C VAL A 54 3.42 -22.87 -6.65
N VAL A 55 3.50 -23.93 -5.87
CA VAL A 55 3.59 -25.27 -6.45
C VAL A 55 2.26 -25.40 -7.17
N ASP A 56 2.32 -25.30 -8.50
CA ASP A 56 1.17 -25.49 -9.36
C ASP A 56 0.83 -26.97 -9.27
N ASP A 57 0.04 -27.34 -8.27
CA ASP A 57 -0.47 -28.71 -8.09
C ASP A 57 -1.46 -29.08 -9.22
N ASP A 58 -1.70 -28.20 -10.21
CA ASP A 58 -2.71 -28.36 -11.27
C ASP A 58 -2.17 -28.13 -12.72
N ASP A 59 -0.85 -28.12 -12.96
CA ASP A 59 -0.29 -27.97 -14.33
C ASP A 59 -0.78 -29.09 -15.28
N ASP A 60 -1.04 -30.28 -14.75
CA ASP A 60 -1.55 -31.44 -15.49
C ASP A 60 -3.01 -31.24 -15.96
N ASP A 61 -3.83 -30.48 -15.23
CA ASP A 61 -5.22 -30.21 -15.58
C ASP A 61 -5.31 -29.15 -16.70
N ILE A 62 -4.43 -28.14 -16.70
CA ILE A 62 -4.31 -27.15 -17.77
C ILE A 62 -3.81 -27.81 -19.07
N LEU A 63 -2.80 -28.68 -19.00
CA LEU A 63 -2.27 -29.41 -20.16
C LEU A 63 -3.30 -30.35 -20.80
N LYS A 64 -4.18 -30.92 -19.97
CA LYS A 64 -5.29 -31.78 -20.40
C LYS A 64 -6.43 -30.99 -21.02
N GLU A 65 -6.75 -29.80 -20.52
CA GLU A 65 -7.77 -28.91 -21.10
C GLU A 65 -7.30 -28.29 -22.44
N LEU A 66 -6.01 -28.00 -22.58
CA LEU A 66 -5.39 -27.52 -23.83
C LEU A 66 -5.22 -28.62 -24.90
N GLY A 67 -5.59 -29.87 -24.61
CA GLY A 67 -5.54 -30.98 -25.56
C GLY A 67 -4.14 -31.44 -25.95
N LEU A 68 -3.12 -31.06 -25.17
CA LEU A 68 -1.72 -31.45 -25.38
C LEU A 68 -1.34 -32.74 -24.62
N GLY A 69 -2.18 -33.16 -23.67
CA GLY A 69 -2.01 -34.41 -22.92
C GLY A 69 -2.69 -35.59 -23.60
N GLY A 70 -2.03 -36.21 -24.59
CA GLY A 70 -2.51 -37.46 -25.18
C GLY A 70 -1.63 -38.07 -26.27
N SER A 71 -0.79 -39.03 -25.85
CA SER A 71 -0.31 -40.21 -26.60
C SER A 71 0.33 -40.03 -27.97
N ASP A 72 1.66 -40.21 -28.03
CA ASP A 72 2.28 -40.94 -29.14
C ASP A 72 3.14 -42.06 -28.54
N GLU A 73 2.65 -43.30 -28.66
CA GLU A 73 3.47 -44.50 -28.59
C GLU A 73 4.40 -44.49 -29.80
N LEU A 74 5.72 -44.41 -29.58
CA LEU A 74 6.80 -45.10 -30.32
C LEU A 74 8.17 -44.84 -29.69
#